data_AF-A0AAW9J9M6-F1
#
_entry.id   AF-A0AAW9J9M6-F1
#
_cell.length_a   1.000
_cell.length_b   1.000
_cell.length_c   1.000
_cell.angle_alpha   90.00
_cell.angle_beta   90.00
_cell.angle_gamma   90.00
#
_symmetry.space_group_name_H-M   'P 1'
#
loop_
_entity.id
_entity.type
_entity.pdbx_description
1 polymer ?
#
loop_
_entity_poly.entity_id
_entity_poly.type
_entity_poly.pdbx_seq_one_letter_code
_entity_poly.pdbx_strand_id
1 'polypeptide(L)'
;MSNNRFLPISKEDMQERGWEQCDFIIVTGDAYIDHHSFGTAIISRVLEDAGYKVGIIPQPDWHSTDDFMKLGRPRLAFLVNGGNMDPMVNHYT
;
A
#
# COMPACT_ATOMS: atom_id res chain seq x y z
N MET A 1 12.77 1.26 19.33
CA MET A 1 11.88 2.42 19.25
C MET A 1 10.89 2.17 18.12
N SER A 2 9.72 1.60 18.40
CA SER A 2 8.71 1.33 17.36
C SER A 2 7.99 2.64 17.04
N ASN A 3 8.51 3.40 16.09
CA ASN A 3 7.78 4.52 15.54
C ASN A 3 6.68 3.90 14.67
N ASN A 4 5.48 3.73 15.23
CA ASN A 4 4.31 3.12 14.58
C ASN A 4 3.75 4.07 13.51
N ARG A 5 4.58 4.40 12.51
CA ARG A 5 4.24 5.27 11.39
C ARG A 5 3.65 4.43 10.27
N PHE A 6 2.61 4.95 9.64
CA PHE A 6 2.05 4.41 8.40
C PHE A 6 3.13 4.17 7.36
N LEU A 7 2.95 3.12 6.55
CA LEU A 7 3.80 2.86 5.40
C LEU A 7 3.61 3.93 4.31
N PRO A 8 4.64 4.18 3.49
CA PRO A 8 4.58 5.19 2.43
C PRO A 8 3.40 5.02 1.48
N ILE A 9 2.63 6.09 1.30
CA ILE A 9 1.58 6.22 0.29
C ILE A 9 1.91 7.28 -0.77
N SER A 10 2.98 8.04 -0.56
CA SER A 10 3.50 9.04 -1.49
C SER A 10 5.04 9.01 -1.60
N LYS A 11 5.59 9.79 -2.55
CA LYS A 11 7.06 9.93 -2.70
C LYS A 11 7.67 10.71 -1.53
N GLU A 12 6.91 11.62 -0.94
CA GLU A 12 7.33 12.42 0.21
C GLU A 12 7.57 11.49 1.42
N ASP A 13 6.65 10.55 1.69
CA ASP A 13 6.84 9.54 2.74
C ASP A 13 8.09 8.68 2.51
N MET A 14 8.38 8.34 1.25
CA MET A 14 9.60 7.61 0.90
C MET A 14 10.85 8.47 1.17
N GLN A 15 10.83 9.75 0.79
CA GLN A 15 11.93 10.68 1.02
C GLN A 15 12.19 10.89 2.51
N GLU A 16 11.15 11.03 3.33
CA GLU A 16 11.28 11.12 4.80
C GLU A 16 11.96 9.90 5.42
N ARG A 17 11.79 8.72 4.80
CA ARG A 17 12.45 7.46 5.20
C ARG A 17 13.81 7.26 4.53
N GLY A 18 14.24 8.16 3.64
CA GLY A 18 15.47 8.02 2.84
C GLY A 18 15.39 6.89 1.81
N TRP A 19 14.19 6.57 1.32
CA TRP A 19 13.94 5.51 0.35
C TRP A 19 13.86 6.07 -1.06
N GLU A 20 14.72 5.57 -1.95
CA GLU A 20 14.63 5.87 -3.39
C GLU A 20 13.67 4.92 -4.12
N GLN A 21 13.48 3.71 -3.58
CA GLN A 21 12.70 2.65 -4.22
C GLN A 21 12.07 1.73 -3.17
N CYS A 22 10.80 1.34 -3.40
CA CYS A 22 10.14 0.27 -2.66
C CYS A 22 10.52 -1.11 -3.19
N ASP A 23 10.62 -2.10 -2.31
CA ASP A 23 10.76 -3.50 -2.71
C ASP A 23 9.43 -4.05 -3.23
N PHE A 24 8.36 -3.77 -2.48
CA PHE A 24 6.99 -4.13 -2.84
C PHE A 24 6.10 -2.89 -2.84
N ILE A 25 5.16 -2.86 -3.78
CA ILE A 25 4.06 -1.90 -3.75
C ILE A 25 2.74 -2.68 -3.68
N ILE A 26 1.97 -2.45 -2.62
CA ILE A 26 0.65 -3.07 -2.48
C ILE A 26 -0.41 -2.12 -3.04
N VAL A 27 -1.19 -2.59 -3.99
CA VAL A 27 -2.37 -1.90 -4.51
C VAL A 27 -3.61 -2.53 -3.89
N THR A 28 -4.47 -1.72 -3.28
CA THR A 28 -5.67 -2.19 -2.58
C THR A 28 -6.90 -1.40 -3.01
N GLY A 29 -8.01 -2.10 -3.23
CA GLY A 29 -9.34 -1.49 -3.50
C GLY A 29 -9.97 -0.81 -2.28
N ASP A 30 -9.44 -1.06 -1.08
CA ASP A 30 -9.84 -0.41 0.16
C ASP A 30 -8.95 0.78 0.53
N ALA A 31 -9.46 1.64 1.41
CA ALA A 31 -8.64 2.63 2.10
C ALA A 31 -7.49 1.96 2.89
N TYR A 32 -6.34 2.63 2.96
CA TYR A 32 -5.23 2.11 3.78
C TYR A 32 -5.52 2.33 5.25
N ILE A 33 -5.96 1.26 5.92
CA ILE A 33 -6.19 1.20 7.36
C ILE A 33 -5.16 0.23 7.95
N ASP A 34 -4.25 0.76 8.76
CA ASP A 34 -3.19 -0.02 9.41
C ASP A 34 -3.72 -0.71 10.68
N HIS A 35 -4.61 -1.69 10.48
CA HIS A 35 -5.26 -2.46 11.53
C HIS A 35 -5.23 -3.95 11.20
N HIS A 36 -5.06 -4.80 12.21
CA HIS A 36 -4.92 -6.26 12.05
C HIS A 36 -6.16 -6.96 11.45
N SER A 37 -7.28 -6.27 11.31
CA SER A 37 -8.46 -6.77 10.58
C SER A 37 -8.34 -6.60 9.05
N PHE A 38 -7.30 -5.91 8.57
CA PHE A 38 -7.08 -5.62 7.16
C PHE A 38 -5.92 -6.45 6.63
N GLY A 39 -6.18 -7.27 5.61
CA GLY A 39 -5.15 -8.13 5.00
C GLY A 39 -3.94 -7.33 4.51
N THR A 40 -4.17 -6.16 3.90
CA THR A 40 -3.11 -5.24 3.46
C THR A 40 -2.20 -4.82 4.62
N ALA A 41 -2.74 -4.53 5.81
CA ALA A 41 -1.94 -4.17 6.98
C ALA A 41 -1.07 -5.35 7.46
N ILE A 42 -1.65 -6.55 7.57
CA ILE A 42 -0.89 -7.73 7.98
C ILE A 42 0.24 -8.03 7.00
N ILE A 43 -0.06 -8.14 5.71
CA ILE A 43 0.93 -8.52 4.68
C ILE A 43 2.06 -7.48 4.65
N SER A 44 1.70 -6.19 4.64
CA SER A 44 2.69 -5.12 4.55
C SER A 44 3.59 -5.03 5.79
N ARG A 45 3.05 -5.21 7.00
CA ARG A 45 3.84 -5.21 8.24
C ARG A 45 4.71 -6.47 8.37
N VAL A 46 4.26 -7.63 7.92
CA VAL A 46 5.09 -8.85 7.86
C VAL A 46 6.28 -8.65 6.91
N LEU A 47 6.05 -8.03 5.75
CA LEU A 47 7.13 -7.70 4.82
C LEU A 47 8.09 -6.65 5.38
N GLU A 48 7.57 -5.61 6.04
CA GLU A 48 8.40 -4.58 6.69
C GLU A 48 9.26 -5.18 7.82
N ASP A 49 8.69 -6.06 8.65
CA ASP A 49 9.41 -6.78 9.73
C ASP A 49 10.52 -7.69 9.17
N ALA A 50 10.29 -8.29 8.00
CA ALA A 50 11.30 -9.03 7.25
C ALA A 50 12.39 -8.14 6.60
N GLY A 51 12.31 -6.81 6.76
CA GLY A 51 13.30 -5.84 6.29
C GLY A 51 13.05 -5.30 4.89
N TYR A 52 11.87 -5.53 4.30
CA TYR A 52 11.52 -5.00 2.99
C TYR A 52 10.91 -3.60 3.08
N LYS A 53 11.17 -2.77 2.06
CA LYS A 53 10.54 -1.46 1.87
C LYS A 53 9.20 -1.65 1.18
N VAL A 54 8.11 -1.34 1.86
CA VAL A 54 6.75 -1.53 1.35
C VAL A 54 6.06 -0.19 1.19
N GLY A 55 5.51 0.07 0.01
CA GLY A 55 4.61 1.20 -0.24
C GLY A 55 3.18 0.73 -0.51
N ILE A 56 2.18 1.58 -0.23
CA ILE A 56 0.76 1.26 -0.39
C ILE A 56 0.10 2.26 -1.35
N ILE A 57 -0.66 1.77 -2.32
CA ILE A 57 -1.53 2.54 -3.21
C ILE A 57 -2.98 2.14 -2.89
N PRO A 58 -3.65 2.89 -2.00
CA PRO A 58 -5.05 2.64 -1.69
C PRO A 58 -5.97 3.35 -2.69
N GLN A 59 -7.05 2.65 -3.08
CA GLN A 59 -8.14 3.16 -3.92
C GLN A 59 -7.66 3.98 -5.14
N PRO A 60 -6.76 3.42 -6.00
CA PRO A 60 -6.30 4.15 -7.16
C PRO A 60 -7.45 4.48 -8.11
N ASP A 61 -7.39 5.64 -8.75
CA ASP A 61 -8.21 5.92 -9.92
C ASP A 61 -7.85 4.92 -11.05
N TRP A 62 -8.81 4.09 -11.43
CA TRP A 62 -8.64 3.06 -12.45
C TRP A 62 -8.86 3.58 -13.88
N HIS A 63 -9.28 4.84 -14.04
CA HIS A 63 -9.41 5.48 -15.34
C HIS A 63 -8.06 5.98 -15.90
N SER A 64 -7.02 6.07 -15.06
CA SER A 64 -5.66 6.47 -15.45
C SER A 64 -4.61 5.52 -14.88
N THR A 65 -3.39 5.63 -15.39
CA THR A 65 -2.22 4.92 -14.86
C THR A 65 -1.45 5.73 -13.81
N ASP A 66 -1.78 7.01 -13.63
CA ASP A 66 -0.99 7.95 -12.82
C ASP A 66 -0.85 7.51 -11.36
N ASP A 67 -1.94 7.06 -10.74
CA ASP A 67 -1.93 6.57 -9.36
C ASP A 67 -1.06 5.33 -9.18
N PHE A 68 -1.06 4.43 -10.16
CA PHE A 68 -0.23 3.22 -10.15
C PHE A 68 1.26 3.54 -10.31
N MET A 69 1.60 4.69 -10.88
CA MET A 69 2.97 5.15 -11.10
C MET A 69 3.52 6.02 -9.96
N LYS A 70 2.68 6.47 -9.02
CA LYS A 70 3.06 7.50 -8.03
C LYS A 70 4.24 7.10 -7.13
N LEU A 71 4.40 5.82 -6.81
CA LEU A 71 5.52 5.31 -5.99
C LEU A 71 6.70 4.79 -6.83
N GLY A 72 6.62 4.89 -8.16
CA GLY A 72 7.63 4.37 -9.07
C GLY A 72 7.60 2.84 -9.21
N ARG A 73 8.62 2.29 -9.87
CA ARG A 73 8.73 0.85 -10.13
C ARG A 73 9.26 0.13 -8.88
N PRO A 74 8.56 -0.90 -8.37
CA PRO A 74 9.06 -1.69 -7.25
C PRO A 74 10.26 -2.54 -7.68
N ARG A 75 11.18 -2.83 -6.75
CA ARG A 75 12.33 -3.69 -7.03
C ARG A 75 11.93 -5.14 -7.27
N LEU A 76 10.92 -5.63 -6.55
CA LEU A 76 10.49 -7.02 -6.59
C LEU A 76 9.14 -7.18 -7.30
N ALA A 77 8.05 -6.65 -6.74
CA ALA A 77 6.72 -6.87 -7.31
C ALA A 77 5.67 -5.85 -6.86
N PHE A 78 4.59 -5.77 -7.65
CA PHE A 78 3.30 -5.26 -7.21
C PHE A 78 2.48 -6.39 -6.59
N LEU A 79 1.81 -6.13 -5.47
CA LEU A 79 0.87 -7.04 -4.82
C LEU A 79 -0.52 -6.41 -4.89
N VAL A 80 -1.48 -7.04 -5.57
CA VAL A 80 -2.80 -6.43 -5.81
C VAL A 80 -3.87 -7.21 -5.07
N ASN A 81 -4.75 -6.50 -4.35
CA ASN A 81 -5.92 -7.10 -3.70
C ASN A 81 -7.16 -6.19 -3.79
N GLY A 82 -8.34 -6.77 -3.67
CA GLY A 82 -9.62 -6.06 -3.79
C GLY A 82 -10.07 -5.30 -2.54
N GLY A 83 -9.36 -5.40 -1.42
CA GLY A 83 -9.84 -4.97 -0.10
C GLY A 83 -10.59 -6.06 0.65
N ASN A 84 -11.07 -5.72 1.85
CA ASN A 84 -11.88 -6.57 2.73
C ASN A 84 -13.38 -6.42 2.48
N MET A 85 -13.83 -5.32 1.87
CA MET A 85 -15.25 -5.12 1.58
C MET A 85 -15.68 -5.90 0.34
N ASP A 86 -16.78 -6.63 0.48
CA ASP A 86 -17.40 -7.33 -0.64
C ASP A 86 -18.04 -6.31 -1.60
N PRO A 87 -17.81 -6.43 -2.93
CA PRO A 87 -18.31 -5.48 -3.91
C PRO A 87 -19.85 -5.45 -4.04
N MET A 88 -20.57 -6.51 -3.64
CA MET A 88 -22.04 -6.51 -3.57
C MET A 88 -22.56 -5.67 -2.41
N VAL A 89 -21.76 -5.47 -1.37
CA VAL A 89 -22.09 -4.60 -0.23
C VAL A 89 -21.69 -3.14 -0.52
N ASN A 90 -20.78 -2.90 -1.46
CA ASN A 90 -20.29 -1.55 -1.77
C ASN A 90 -21.24 -0.75 -2.70
N HIS A 91 -22.29 -1.36 -3.26
CA HIS A 91 -23.28 -0.72 -4.14
C HIS A 91 -24.58 -0.31 -3.42
N TYR A 92 -24.50 0.38 -2.29
CA TYR A 92 -25.66 1.00 -1.63
C TYR A 92 -25.80 2.51 -1.88
N THR A 93 -25.15 3.04 -2.92
CA THR A 93 -25.22 4.48 -3.27
C THR A 93 -25.69 4.67 -4.71
#